data_AF-A0A7Y5F4I0-F1
#
_entry.id   AF-A0A7Y5F4I0-F1
#
_cell.length_a   1.000
_cell.length_b   1.000
_cell.length_c   1.000
_cell.angle_alpha   90.00
_cell.angle_beta   90.00
_cell.angle_gamma   90.00
#
_symmetry.space_group_name_H-M   'P 1'
#
loop_
_entity.id
_entity.type
_entity.pdbx_description
1 polymer ?
#
loop_
_entity_poly.entity_id
_entity_poly.type
_entity_poly.pdbx_seq_one_letter_code
_entity_poly.pdbx_strand_id
1 'polypeptide(L)'
;MRRALFDKPARRFFLIRAEDMSGVSGTGIVAEGVAFSTGKVVLAWIRPPFAIGIFESVFDLMAVHGHQGKTKVRWVDQEEREACHSQKLPVTCMPLGED
;
A
#
# COMPACT_ATOMS: atom_id res chain seq x y z
N MET A 1 -7.78 -5.92 27.26
CA MET A 1 -6.52 -5.66 26.52
C MET A 1 -6.88 -4.96 25.22
N ARG A 2 -6.58 -3.65 25.08
CA ARG A 2 -6.81 -2.95 23.80
C ARG A 2 -5.77 -3.45 22.82
N ARG A 3 -6.19 -4.19 21.80
CA ARG A 3 -5.33 -4.57 20.67
C ARG A 3 -4.78 -3.28 20.07
N ALA A 4 -3.47 -3.09 20.11
CA ALA A 4 -2.87 -1.85 19.68
C ALA A 4 -3.20 -1.63 18.20
N LEU A 5 -3.70 -0.46 17.85
CA LEU A 5 -3.95 -0.05 16.45
C LEU A 5 -2.68 -0.08 15.59
N PHE A 6 -1.52 -0.37 16.20
CA PHE A 6 -0.18 -0.43 15.62
C PHE A 6 0.26 -1.85 15.21
N ASP A 7 -0.56 -2.88 15.42
CA ASP A 7 -0.22 -4.27 15.03
C ASP A 7 -0.23 -4.50 13.51
N LYS A 8 -0.70 -3.52 12.72
CA LYS A 8 -0.71 -3.63 11.25
C LYS A 8 0.54 -2.98 10.67
N PRO A 9 1.34 -3.68 9.85
CA PRO A 9 2.47 -3.07 9.17
C PRO A 9 2.00 -2.00 8.19
N ALA A 10 2.92 -1.10 7.81
CA ALA A 10 2.66 -0.16 6.73
C ALA A 10 2.34 -0.93 5.43
N ARG A 11 1.36 -0.43 4.68
CA ARG A 11 0.84 -1.09 3.48
C ARG A 11 1.19 -0.31 2.23
N ARG A 12 1.70 -1.01 1.23
CA ARG A 12 2.09 -0.48 -0.08
C ARG A 12 0.91 -0.52 -1.04
N PHE A 13 0.86 0.47 -1.93
CA PHE A 13 -0.14 0.55 -2.98
C PHE A 13 0.39 1.25 -4.23
N PHE A 14 -0.31 1.03 -5.34
CA PHE A 14 -0.19 1.82 -6.56
C PHE A 14 -1.38 2.76 -6.71
N LEU A 15 -1.12 3.97 -7.22
CA LEU A 15 -2.15 4.88 -7.68
C LEU A 15 -2.34 4.67 -9.19
N ILE A 16 -3.54 4.25 -9.58
CA ILE A 16 -3.88 3.94 -10.96
C ILE A 16 -4.84 4.99 -11.48
N ARG A 17 -4.50 5.62 -12.59
CA ARG A 17 -5.32 6.63 -13.26
C ARG A 17 -5.88 6.08 -14.57
N ALA A 18 -7.19 5.98 -14.67
CA ALA A 18 -7.90 5.54 -15.86
C ALA A 18 -7.97 6.64 -16.93
N GLU A 19 -8.16 7.89 -16.51
CA GLU A 19 -8.28 9.04 -17.40
C GLU A 19 -7.42 10.20 -16.91
N ASP A 20 -6.67 10.82 -17.82
CA ASP A 20 -5.81 11.96 -17.50
C ASP A 20 -6.42 13.28 -17.99
N MET A 21 -7.26 13.88 -17.17
CA MET A 21 -7.96 15.13 -17.50
C MET A 21 -7.02 16.34 -17.61
N SER A 22 -5.87 16.32 -16.94
CA SER A 22 -4.91 17.42 -16.95
C SER A 22 -3.87 17.33 -18.05
N GLY A 23 -3.70 16.14 -18.66
CA GLY A 23 -2.67 15.88 -19.67
C GLY A 23 -1.23 15.88 -19.14
N VAL A 24 -1.04 15.80 -17.82
CA VAL A 24 0.28 15.96 -17.18
C VAL A 24 0.99 14.62 -17.00
N SER A 25 0.33 13.64 -16.36
CA SER A 25 1.03 12.41 -15.91
C SER A 25 0.61 11.14 -16.65
N GLY A 26 -0.37 11.25 -17.54
CA GLY A 26 -0.93 10.14 -18.30
C GLY A 26 -1.81 9.21 -17.46
N THR A 27 -2.07 8.03 -18.04
CA THR A 27 -2.90 6.96 -17.48
C THR A 27 -2.06 5.75 -17.06
N GLY A 28 -2.68 4.78 -16.40
CA GLY A 28 -2.02 3.60 -15.85
C GLY A 28 -1.50 3.83 -14.42
N ILE A 29 -0.40 3.17 -14.06
CA ILE A 29 0.26 3.40 -12.76
C ILE A 29 1.01 4.73 -12.85
N VAL A 30 0.55 5.70 -12.06
CA VAL A 30 1.10 7.07 -12.07
C VAL A 30 1.90 7.40 -10.83
N ALA A 31 1.70 6.65 -9.75
CA ALA A 31 2.43 6.81 -8.50
C ALA A 31 2.46 5.51 -7.68
N GLU A 32 3.44 5.44 -6.80
CA GLU A 32 3.59 4.43 -5.75
C GLU A 32 3.32 5.07 -4.39
N GLY A 33 2.83 4.32 -3.42
CA GLY A 33 2.59 4.86 -2.10
C GLY A 33 2.65 3.86 -0.98
N VAL A 34 2.80 4.38 0.24
CA VAL A 34 2.80 3.64 1.49
C VAL A 34 1.85 4.33 2.46
N ALA A 35 0.90 3.56 3.00
CA ALA A 35 0.04 3.98 4.10
C ALA A 35 0.55 3.36 5.40
N PHE A 36 0.94 4.21 6.34
CA PHE A 36 1.45 3.80 7.64
C PHE A 36 0.31 3.40 8.58
N SER A 37 0.64 2.63 9.62
CA SER A 37 -0.30 2.24 10.67
C SER A 37 -0.88 3.42 11.44
N THR A 38 -0.19 4.57 11.40
CA THR A 38 -0.67 5.85 11.93
C THR A 38 -1.78 6.49 11.09
N GLY A 39 -2.06 5.97 9.90
CA GLY A 39 -2.99 6.54 8.92
C GLY A 39 -2.30 7.39 7.84
N LYS A 40 -1.16 8.01 8.16
CA LYS A 40 -0.42 8.88 7.23
C LYS A 40 0.00 8.14 5.97
N VAL A 41 0.10 8.88 4.87
CA VAL A 41 0.44 8.34 3.55
C VAL A 41 1.57 9.12 2.92
N VAL A 42 2.53 8.40 2.34
CA VAL A 42 3.51 8.97 1.40
C VAL A 42 3.17 8.46 0.01
N LEU A 43 3.17 9.36 -0.97
CA LEU A 43 2.95 9.07 -2.38
C LEU A 43 4.15 9.59 -3.19
N ALA A 44 4.77 8.74 -4.01
CA ALA A 44 5.81 9.10 -4.95
C ALA A 44 5.28 9.01 -6.39
N TRP A 45 5.27 10.14 -7.11
CA TRP A 45 4.90 10.18 -8.53
C TRP A 45 6.05 9.63 -9.37
N ILE A 46 5.77 8.56 -10.11
CA ILE A 46 6.75 7.87 -10.99
C ILE A 46 6.66 8.35 -12.45
N ARG A 47 5.99 9.48 -12.66
CA ARG A 47 5.82 10.13 -13.96
C ARG A 47 6.16 11.62 -13.79
N PRO A 48 6.71 12.29 -14.82
CA PRO A 48 6.92 13.73 -14.80
C PRO A 48 5.65 14.48 -14.37
N PRO A 49 5.75 15.56 -13.58
CA PRO A 49 7.00 16.22 -13.17
C PRO A 49 7.81 15.53 -12.05
N PHE A 50 7.44 14.33 -11.59
CA PHE A 50 8.01 13.64 -10.42
C PHE A 50 7.90 14.46 -9.13
N ALA A 51 7.37 13.88 -8.08
CA ALA A 51 7.21 14.54 -6.79
C ALA A 51 6.95 13.53 -5.68
N ILE A 52 7.10 13.96 -4.43
CA ILE A 52 6.63 13.24 -3.26
C ILE A 52 5.55 14.09 -2.57
N GLY A 53 4.43 13.46 -2.25
CA GLY A 53 3.35 14.04 -1.45
C GLY A 53 3.16 13.29 -0.14
N ILE A 54 2.82 14.02 0.92
CA ILE A 54 2.51 13.47 2.24
C ILE A 54 1.07 13.87 2.58
N PHE A 55 0.26 12.90 3.00
CA PHE A 55 -1.15 13.08 3.32
C PHE A 55 -1.47 12.52 4.70
N GLU A 56 -2.48 13.07 5.35
CA GLU A 56 -2.92 12.61 6.68
C GLU A 56 -3.58 11.23 6.60
N SER A 57 -4.26 10.94 5.49
CA SER A 57 -4.87 9.65 5.23
C SER A 57 -4.99 9.32 3.74
N VAL A 58 -5.31 8.05 3.43
CA VAL A 58 -5.68 7.64 2.06
C VAL A 58 -6.94 8.37 1.60
N PHE A 59 -7.85 8.73 2.51
CA PHE A 59 -9.04 9.50 2.16
C PHE A 59 -8.66 10.90 1.66
N ASP A 60 -7.75 11.59 2.37
CA ASP A 60 -7.28 12.93 1.96
C ASP A 60 -6.53 12.89 0.63
N LEU A 61 -5.70 11.86 0.42
CA LEU A 61 -5.08 11.59 -0.87
C LEU A 61 -6.13 11.47 -1.99
N MET A 62 -7.18 10.68 -1.77
CA MET A 62 -8.23 10.44 -2.76
C MET A 62 -9.19 11.61 -2.94
N ALA A 63 -9.37 12.46 -1.93
CA ALA A 63 -10.14 13.69 -2.05
C ALA A 63 -9.50 14.64 -3.07
N VAL A 64 -8.17 14.69 -3.12
CA VAL A 64 -7.42 15.52 -4.08
C VAL A 64 -7.26 14.82 -5.43
N HIS A 65 -6.87 13.53 -5.44
CA HIS A 65 -6.42 12.85 -6.65
C HIS A 65 -7.42 11.85 -7.24
N GLY A 66 -8.55 11.59 -6.59
CA GLY A 66 -9.53 10.58 -7.01
C GLY A 66 -10.28 10.93 -8.29
N HIS A 67 -10.42 12.23 -8.61
CA HIS A 67 -11.04 12.76 -9.83
C HIS A 67 -12.34 12.02 -10.24
N GLN A 68 -13.36 12.01 -9.36
CA GLN A 68 -14.65 11.35 -9.60
C GLN A 68 -14.53 9.84 -9.94
N GLY A 69 -13.53 9.16 -9.37
CA GLY A 69 -13.30 7.73 -9.58
C GLY A 69 -12.41 7.39 -10.79
N LYS A 70 -11.90 8.41 -11.49
CA LYS A 70 -10.92 8.26 -12.58
C LYS A 70 -9.53 7.85 -12.08
N THR A 71 -9.28 7.99 -10.78
CA THR A 71 -8.08 7.47 -10.13
C THR A 71 -8.47 6.54 -8.98
N LYS A 72 -7.73 5.44 -8.79
CA LYS A 72 -7.99 4.42 -7.76
C LYS A 72 -6.70 3.96 -7.10
N VAL A 73 -6.81 3.55 -5.83
CA VAL A 73 -5.74 2.88 -5.10
C VAL A 73 -5.84 1.37 -5.32
N ARG A 74 -4.72 0.73 -5.67
CA ARG A 74 -4.58 -0.72 -5.72
C ARG A 74 -3.53 -1.15 -4.69
N TRP A 75 -3.97 -1.82 -3.63
CA TRP A 75 -3.09 -2.37 -2.60
C TRP A 75 -2.23 -3.51 -3.14
N VAL A 76 -0.95 -3.53 -2.77
CA VAL A 76 0.01 -4.58 -3.14
C VAL A 76 0.02 -5.68 -2.08
N ASP A 77 -0.04 -5.28 -0.82
CA ASP A 77 -0.01 -6.25 0.29
C ASP A 77 -1.39 -6.90 0.42
N GLN A 78 -1.44 -8.22 0.28
CA GLN A 78 -2.61 -9.02 0.63
C GLN A 78 -2.93 -8.77 2.10
N GLU A 79 -4.22 -8.64 2.44
CA GLU A 79 -4.58 -8.69 3.84
C GLU A 79 -4.10 -10.05 4.37
N GLU A 80 -3.31 -10.10 5.44
CA GLU A 80 -2.95 -11.33 6.16
C GLU A 80 -4.19 -11.95 6.83
N ARG A 81 -5.28 -12.11 6.08
CA ARG A 81 -6.42 -12.91 6.48
C ARG A 81 -6.15 -14.32 5.96
N GLU A 82 -5.85 -15.18 6.93
CA GLU A 82 -5.96 -16.65 6.88
C GLU A 82 -4.70 -17.51 6.66
N ALA A 83 -3.49 -17.05 6.99
CA ALA A 83 -2.38 -17.99 7.23
C ALA A 83 -2.48 -18.72 8.60
N CYS A 84 -3.42 -18.32 9.47
CA CYS A 84 -3.60 -18.91 10.80
C CYS A 84 -4.74 -19.97 10.89
N HIS A 85 -5.29 -20.45 9.76
CA HIS A 85 -6.29 -21.54 9.77
C HIS A 85 -5.89 -22.81 9.00
N SER A 86 -4.64 -22.89 8.54
CA SER A 86 -4.05 -24.13 8.05
C SER A 86 -2.71 -24.40 8.75
N GLN A 87 -2.75 -24.52 10.09
CA GLN A 87 -1.73 -25.28 10.79
C GLN A 87 -1.96 -26.76 10.50
N LYS A 88 -1.40 -27.25 9.39
CA LYS A 88 -0.90 -28.63 9.31
C LYS A 88 0.37 -28.59 8.47
N LEU A 89 1.51 -28.47 9.15
CA LEU A 89 2.68 -29.32 8.98
C LEU A 89 3.73 -28.88 10.03
N PRO A 90 4.34 -29.81 10.79
CA PRO A 90 5.36 -29.47 11.76
C PRO A 90 6.66 -29.14 11.02
N VAL A 91 7.15 -27.90 11.16
CA VAL A 91 8.54 -27.59 10.81
C VAL A 91 9.43 -28.22 11.89
N THR A 92 9.96 -29.41 11.62
CA THR A 92 11.04 -29.96 12.42
C THR A 92 12.30 -29.18 12.09
N CYS A 93 12.70 -28.28 13.00
CA CYS A 93 14.05 -27.75 13.04
C CYS A 93 15.00 -28.91 13.35
N MET A 94 15.83 -29.30 12.38
CA MET A 94 16.97 -30.17 12.60
C MET A 94 18.23 -29.29 12.54
N PRO A 95 19.04 -29.18 13.61
CA PRO A 95 20.31 -28.47 13.53
C PRO A 95 21.27 -29.29 12.67
N LEU A 96 21.92 -28.65 11.69
CA LEU A 96 23.09 -29.23 11.04
C LEU A 96 24.20 -29.24 12.09
N GLY A 97 24.64 -30.46 12.42
CA GLY A 97 25.73 -30.72 13.34
C GLY A 97 27.05 -30.09 12.86
N GLU A 98 27.88 -29.80 13.84
CA GLU A 98 29.29 -29.48 13.68
C GLU A 98 30.04 -30.76 13.26
N ASP A 99 30.90 -30.64 12.25
CA ASP A 99 32.11 -31.44 12.04
C ASP A 99 33.22 -30.51 11.52
#